data_AF-A0A9W9S673-F1
#
_entry.id   AF-A0A9W9S673-F1
#
_cell.length_a   1.000
_cell.length_b   1.000
_cell.length_c   1.000
_cell.angle_alpha   90.00
_cell.angle_beta   90.00
_cell.angle_gamma   90.00
#
_symmetry.space_group_name_H-M   'P 1'
#
loop_
_entity.id
_entity.type
_entity.pdbx_description
1 polymer ?
#
loop_
_entity_poly.entity_id
_entity_poly.type
_entity_poly.pdbx_seq_one_letter_code
_entity_poly.pdbx_strand_id
1 'polypeptide(L)'
;MPGRPIENHSNAVKYLGVDDFLDVLKTGHQILKFKSVPEKAFEILSGDDTRPCKFVRLQYHRPTQLLLVKITPGWDHENLIFLVRKLIDRQLNAMNLFSSNKPTCAVEIGTSESTSHLSADAYGWLEAPQSPVKAVITISFKYLCAETDENPLSISVWKPGRRLSSHDTGTNLSTAIRTAHIDVWNVAGSLSVSGFSHDVDTQLPVSADEIQLPLELLIGRLPSHPREHDIVITQDMLLWILHQLWEYRRQRVILQ
;
A
#
# COMPACT_ATOMS: atom_id res chain seq x y z
N MET A 1 -44.15 7.12 -29.04
CA MET A 1 -43.70 6.24 -27.93
C MET A 1 -43.50 7.11 -26.70
N PRO A 2 -44.35 6.98 -25.65
CA PRO A 2 -44.11 7.69 -24.39
C PRO A 2 -42.90 7.07 -23.68
N GLY A 3 -41.93 7.89 -23.32
CA GLY A 3 -40.71 7.46 -22.64
C GLY A 3 -41.03 6.88 -21.26
N ARG A 4 -40.42 5.73 -20.93
CA ARG A 4 -40.50 5.15 -19.59
C ARG A 4 -39.90 6.13 -18.57
N PRO A 5 -40.55 6.36 -17.41
CA PRO A 5 -39.93 7.08 -16.32
C PRO A 5 -38.68 6.30 -15.87
N ILE A 6 -37.57 6.99 -15.69
CA ILE A 6 -36.40 6.43 -15.01
C ILE A 6 -36.79 6.29 -13.54
N GLU A 7 -37.00 5.05 -13.09
CA GLU A 7 -37.27 4.76 -11.68
C GLU A 7 -36.05 5.16 -10.84
N ASN A 8 -36.27 6.16 -10.00
CA ASN A 8 -35.25 6.81 -9.20
C ASN A 8 -35.03 5.97 -7.92
N HIS A 9 -34.36 4.83 -8.04
CA HIS A 9 -33.94 3.99 -6.89
C HIS A 9 -32.74 4.61 -6.14
N SER A 10 -32.85 5.88 -5.81
CA SER A 10 -31.92 6.60 -4.95
C SER A 10 -32.30 6.29 -3.50
N ASN A 11 -31.88 5.13 -2.98
CA ASN A 11 -31.74 4.93 -1.53
C ASN A 11 -30.61 5.85 -1.03
N ALA A 12 -30.91 7.15 -0.95
CA ALA A 12 -30.01 8.13 -0.42
C ALA A 12 -29.98 7.93 1.10
N VAL A 13 -28.88 7.35 1.59
CA VAL A 13 -28.59 7.29 3.02
C VAL A 13 -28.53 8.74 3.51
N LYS A 14 -29.49 9.13 4.37
CA LYS A 14 -29.42 10.41 5.08
C LYS A 14 -28.38 10.23 6.17
N TYR A 15 -27.37 11.09 6.18
CA TYR A 15 -26.42 11.18 7.29
C TYR A 15 -27.12 11.83 8.49
N LEU A 16 -27.39 11.05 9.54
CA LEU A 16 -27.97 11.53 10.80
C LEU A 16 -26.92 11.68 11.91
N GLY A 17 -25.68 11.27 11.68
CA GLY A 17 -24.59 11.37 12.65
C GLY A 17 -23.39 10.49 12.33
N VAL A 18 -22.45 10.42 13.28
CA VAL A 18 -21.24 9.59 13.19
C VAL A 18 -21.58 8.09 13.09
N ASP A 19 -22.67 7.65 13.71
CA ASP A 19 -23.04 6.23 13.71
C ASP A 19 -23.51 5.75 12.31
N ASP A 20 -24.29 6.56 11.58
CA ASP A 20 -24.65 6.28 10.18
C ASP A 20 -23.42 6.25 9.25
N PHE A 21 -22.39 7.05 9.56
CA PHE A 21 -21.13 7.06 8.81
C PHE A 21 -20.34 5.77 9.00
N LEU A 22 -20.36 5.20 10.21
CA LEU A 22 -19.73 3.92 10.51
C LEU A 22 -20.45 2.76 9.83
N ASP A 23 -21.78 2.82 9.69
CA ASP A 23 -22.54 1.79 8.97
C ASP A 23 -22.30 1.82 7.46
N VAL A 24 -22.12 2.99 6.84
CA VAL A 24 -21.76 3.04 5.41
C VAL A 24 -20.39 2.40 5.13
N LEU A 25 -19.44 2.54 6.06
CA LEU A 25 -18.13 1.87 5.98
C LEU A 25 -18.25 0.33 6.01
N LYS A 26 -19.28 -0.22 6.65
CA LYS A 26 -19.55 -1.66 6.69
C LYS A 26 -20.10 -2.20 5.36
N THR A 27 -20.76 -1.36 4.55
CA THR A 27 -21.53 -1.81 3.36
C THR A 27 -20.74 -1.92 2.05
N GLY A 28 -19.42 -1.71 2.04
CA GLY A 28 -18.63 -1.64 0.80
C GLY A 28 -18.94 -0.42 -0.09
N HIS A 29 -19.89 0.43 0.30
CA HIS A 29 -20.18 1.69 -0.37
C HIS A 29 -19.18 2.75 0.10
N GLN A 30 -18.04 2.82 -0.59
CA GLN A 30 -17.00 3.82 -0.34
C GLN A 30 -17.43 5.26 -0.69
N ILE A 31 -18.66 5.50 -1.13
CA ILE A 31 -19.13 6.80 -1.63
C ILE A 31 -20.38 7.22 -0.87
N LEU A 32 -20.24 8.27 -0.06
CA LEU A 32 -21.36 9.00 0.54
C LEU A 32 -21.81 10.11 -0.40
N LYS A 33 -23.11 10.39 -0.42
CA LYS A 33 -23.72 11.42 -1.26
C LYS A 33 -24.51 12.39 -0.38
N PHE A 34 -24.09 13.65 -0.36
CA PHE A 34 -24.76 14.72 0.37
C PHE A 34 -25.37 15.69 -0.64
N LYS A 35 -26.70 15.87 -0.59
CA LYS A 35 -27.42 16.83 -1.43
C LYS A 35 -27.53 18.18 -0.72
N SER A 36 -27.70 19.25 -1.48
CA SER A 36 -27.91 20.61 -0.96
C SER A 36 -26.77 21.09 -0.05
N VAL A 37 -25.54 20.66 -0.32
CA VAL A 37 -24.35 21.14 0.40
C VAL A 37 -23.98 22.51 -0.16
N PRO A 38 -23.96 23.60 0.64
CA PRO A 38 -23.55 24.92 0.14
C PRO A 38 -22.11 24.92 -0.35
N GLU A 39 -21.80 25.65 -1.41
CA GLU A 39 -20.44 25.72 -1.99
C GLU A 39 -19.39 26.15 -0.96
N LYS A 40 -19.72 27.14 -0.12
CA LYS A 40 -18.86 27.59 0.97
C LYS A 40 -18.51 26.47 1.96
N ALA A 41 -19.42 25.53 2.20
CA ALA A 41 -19.12 24.38 3.07
C ALA A 41 -18.15 23.41 2.39
N PHE A 42 -18.28 23.20 1.07
CA PHE A 42 -17.32 22.41 0.31
C PHE A 42 -15.92 23.05 0.29
N GLU A 43 -15.81 24.37 0.11
CA GLU A 43 -14.53 25.09 0.17
C GLU A 43 -13.82 24.85 1.53
N ILE A 44 -14.57 24.94 2.63
CA ILE A 44 -14.04 24.62 3.96
C ILE A 44 -13.64 23.15 4.06
N LEU A 45 -14.48 22.21 3.63
CA LEU A 45 -14.17 20.77 3.74
C LEU A 45 -13.01 20.32 2.84
N SER A 46 -12.77 21.03 1.73
CA SER A 46 -11.73 20.67 0.74
C SER A 46 -10.37 21.30 1.02
N GLY A 47 -10.32 22.37 1.82
CA GLY A 47 -9.07 23.00 2.26
C GLY A 47 -8.15 22.03 2.99
N ASP A 48 -6.84 22.11 2.75
CA ASP A 48 -5.88 21.14 3.28
C ASP A 48 -5.79 21.17 4.81
N ASP A 49 -5.96 22.34 5.43
CA ASP A 49 -5.90 22.54 6.89
C ASP A 49 -7.20 22.16 7.61
N THR A 50 -8.31 22.07 6.86
CA THR A 50 -9.66 21.90 7.39
C THR A 50 -10.31 20.59 6.94
N ARG A 51 -9.61 19.81 6.11
CA ARG A 51 -10.08 18.50 5.67
C ARG A 51 -10.17 17.56 6.88
N PRO A 52 -11.35 16.95 7.14
CA PRO A 52 -11.53 16.08 8.31
C PRO A 52 -10.58 14.88 8.32
N CYS A 53 -10.17 14.42 7.14
CA CYS A 53 -9.33 13.25 6.97
C CYS A 53 -8.69 13.24 5.56
N LYS A 54 -7.40 12.91 5.47
CA LYS A 54 -6.70 12.75 4.18
C LYS A 54 -7.24 11.60 3.34
N PHE A 55 -7.92 10.66 3.99
CA PHE A 55 -8.51 9.46 3.37
C PHE A 55 -9.90 9.71 2.80
N VAL A 56 -10.25 10.97 2.54
CA VAL A 56 -11.52 11.34 1.97
C VAL A 56 -11.26 12.14 0.71
N ARG A 57 -11.70 11.61 -0.43
CA ARG A 57 -11.74 12.33 -1.70
C ARG A 57 -13.11 12.98 -1.83
N LEU A 58 -13.11 14.31 -1.93
CA LEU A 58 -14.32 15.10 -2.09
C LEU A 58 -14.49 15.47 -3.57
N GLN A 59 -15.69 15.28 -4.10
CA GLN A 59 -16.10 15.82 -5.40
C GLN A 59 -17.39 16.61 -5.23
N TYR A 60 -17.46 17.80 -5.80
CA TYR A 60 -18.61 18.67 -5.65
C TYR A 60 -19.20 19.07 -7.00
N HIS A 61 -20.48 18.77 -7.20
CA HIS A 61 -21.22 19.16 -8.39
C HIS A 61 -22.06 20.40 -8.09
N ARG A 62 -21.54 21.57 -8.48
CA ARG A 62 -22.13 22.89 -8.19
C ARG A 62 -23.60 23.03 -8.60
N PRO A 63 -24.04 22.64 -9.82
CA PRO A 63 -25.43 22.87 -10.25
C PRO A 63 -26.47 22.18 -9.37
N THR A 64 -26.15 21.01 -8.81
CA THR A 64 -27.08 20.24 -7.96
C THR A 64 -26.71 20.31 -6.48
N GLN A 65 -25.67 21.07 -6.13
CA GLN A 65 -25.12 21.13 -4.79
C GLN A 65 -24.86 19.74 -4.17
N LEU A 66 -24.40 18.81 -5.01
CA LEU A 66 -24.15 17.42 -4.61
C LEU A 66 -22.68 17.26 -4.24
N LEU A 67 -22.40 16.95 -2.98
CA LEU A 67 -21.08 16.54 -2.51
C LEU A 67 -21.02 15.01 -2.49
N LEU A 68 -20.08 14.46 -3.26
CA LEU A 68 -19.67 13.06 -3.18
C LEU A 68 -18.44 12.98 -2.29
N VAL A 69 -18.51 12.15 -1.27
CA VAL A 69 -17.43 11.91 -0.33
C VAL A 69 -17.02 10.46 -0.52
N LYS A 70 -15.91 10.25 -1.22
CA LYS A 70 -15.32 8.93 -1.37
C LYS A 70 -14.36 8.69 -0.20
N ILE A 71 -14.71 7.76 0.67
CA ILE A 71 -13.80 7.31 1.72
C ILE A 71 -12.83 6.33 1.09
N THR A 72 -11.57 6.74 0.96
CA THR A 72 -10.50 5.87 0.49
C THR A 72 -10.01 4.99 1.65
N PRO A 73 -9.71 3.71 1.43
CA PRO A 73 -9.14 2.83 2.44
C PRO A 73 -7.76 3.38 2.82
N GLY A 74 -7.70 4.08 3.95
CA GLY A 74 -6.52 4.86 4.30
C GLY A 74 -5.91 4.50 5.64
N TRP A 75 -6.58 3.72 6.48
CA TRP A 75 -6.02 3.41 7.81
C TRP A 75 -5.13 2.16 7.78
N ASP A 76 -5.57 1.09 7.13
CA ASP A 76 -4.78 -0.14 7.01
C ASP A 76 -3.53 0.10 6.15
N HIS A 77 -3.64 0.95 5.14
CA HIS A 77 -2.51 1.45 4.36
C HIS A 77 -1.46 2.10 5.27
N GLU A 78 -1.85 3.11 6.07
CA GLU A 78 -0.92 3.82 6.95
C GLU A 78 -0.39 2.94 8.08
N ASN A 79 -1.22 2.06 8.65
CA ASN A 79 -0.77 1.11 9.65
C ASN A 79 0.25 0.15 9.07
N LEU A 80 0.01 -0.37 7.87
CA LEU A 80 0.94 -1.27 7.22
C LEU A 80 2.26 -0.55 6.87
N ILE A 81 2.19 0.69 6.36
CA ILE A 81 3.37 1.55 6.17
C ILE A 81 4.10 1.72 7.50
N PHE A 82 3.38 2.05 8.56
CA PHE A 82 3.95 2.28 9.88
C PHE A 82 4.62 1.02 10.44
N LEU A 83 3.96 -0.14 10.37
CA LEU A 83 4.48 -1.41 10.87
C LEU A 83 5.74 -1.82 10.11
N VAL A 84 5.74 -1.70 8.78
CA VAL A 84 6.89 -2.05 7.93
C VAL A 84 8.06 -1.09 8.20
N ARG A 85 7.80 0.22 8.23
CA ARG A 85 8.82 1.22 8.59
C ARG A 85 9.39 0.96 9.98
N LYS A 86 8.53 0.66 10.96
CA LYS A 86 8.97 0.35 12.34
C LYS A 86 9.91 -0.86 12.40
N LEU A 87 9.69 -1.89 11.58
CA LEU A 87 10.60 -3.05 11.50
C LEU A 87 11.96 -2.66 10.90
N ILE A 88 11.95 -1.93 9.79
CA ILE A 88 13.15 -1.43 9.11
C ILE A 88 13.94 -0.52 10.06
N ASP A 89 13.27 0.48 10.64
CA ASP A 89 13.87 1.45 11.57
C ASP A 89 14.44 0.77 12.80
N ARG A 90 13.78 -0.27 13.34
CA ARG A 90 14.31 -1.02 14.48
C ARG A 90 15.67 -1.67 14.15
N GLN A 91 15.82 -2.26 12.98
CA GLN A 91 17.08 -2.87 12.56
C GLN A 91 18.14 -1.81 12.25
N LEU A 92 17.78 -0.73 11.55
CA LEU A 92 18.68 0.41 11.31
C LEU A 92 19.19 1.02 12.62
N ASN A 93 18.30 1.23 13.59
CA ASN A 93 18.66 1.74 14.91
C ASN A 93 19.60 0.79 15.67
N ALA A 94 19.39 -0.53 15.57
CA ALA A 94 20.30 -1.51 16.17
C ALA A 94 21.73 -1.45 15.58
N MET A 95 21.86 -0.99 14.33
CA MET A 95 23.14 -0.75 13.65
C MET A 95 23.70 0.66 13.90
N ASN A 96 23.04 1.50 14.69
CA ASN A 96 23.34 2.93 14.89
C ASN A 96 23.30 3.76 13.58
N LEU A 97 22.46 3.34 12.64
CA LEU A 97 22.26 4.02 11.37
C LEU A 97 21.06 4.96 11.51
N PHE A 98 21.31 6.15 12.06
CA PHE A 98 20.31 7.22 12.09
C PHE A 98 20.29 7.91 10.72
N SER A 99 19.14 7.87 10.06
CA SER A 99 18.91 8.39 8.71
C SER A 99 19.04 9.92 8.66
N SER A 100 20.25 10.46 8.63
CA SER A 100 20.51 11.84 8.19
C SER A 100 20.56 11.96 6.66
N ASN A 101 20.52 10.82 5.96
CA ASN A 101 20.58 10.74 4.51
C ASN A 101 19.18 10.81 3.89
N LYS A 102 19.12 11.32 2.66
CA LYS A 102 17.93 11.25 1.81
C LYS A 102 17.53 9.77 1.65
N PRO A 103 16.24 9.41 1.79
CA PRO A 103 15.81 8.03 1.62
C PRO A 103 16.10 7.56 0.19
N THR A 104 16.79 6.43 0.06
CA THR A 104 17.00 5.75 -1.23
C THR A 104 16.04 4.58 -1.44
N CYS A 105 15.14 4.34 -0.49
CA CYS A 105 14.10 3.32 -0.60
C CYS A 105 12.72 3.98 -0.53
N ALA A 106 11.85 3.64 -1.48
CA ALA A 106 10.42 3.94 -1.40
C ALA A 106 9.66 2.72 -0.89
N VAL A 107 8.54 2.95 -0.22
CA VAL A 107 7.59 1.91 0.19
C VAL A 107 6.24 2.30 -0.37
N GLU A 108 5.69 1.46 -1.23
CA GLU A 108 4.39 1.64 -1.89
C GLU A 108 3.43 0.57 -1.41
N ILE A 109 2.20 0.94 -1.05
CA ILE A 109 1.24 -0.02 -0.48
C ILE A 109 -0.09 0.06 -1.23
N GLY A 110 -0.53 -1.09 -1.73
CA GLY A 110 -1.81 -1.25 -2.37
C GLY A 110 -2.77 -2.01 -1.46
N THR A 111 -3.85 -1.34 -1.02
CA THR A 111 -4.96 -2.05 -0.38
C THR A 111 -5.94 -2.49 -1.47
N SER A 112 -5.99 -3.79 -1.74
CA SER A 112 -6.78 -4.37 -2.86
C SER A 112 -6.36 -3.91 -4.26
N GLU A 113 -5.12 -3.45 -4.44
CA GLU A 113 -4.57 -3.18 -5.76
C GLU A 113 -4.05 -4.45 -6.43
N SER A 114 -4.01 -4.46 -7.77
CA SER A 114 -3.42 -5.58 -8.49
C SER A 114 -1.90 -5.53 -8.44
N THR A 115 -1.25 -6.69 -8.49
CA THR A 115 0.21 -6.80 -8.59
C THR A 115 0.76 -5.99 -9.77
N SER A 116 0.02 -5.94 -10.90
CA SER A 116 0.40 -5.16 -12.07
C SER A 116 0.43 -3.66 -11.82
N HIS A 117 -0.48 -3.14 -10.99
CA HIS A 117 -0.52 -1.72 -10.65
C HIS A 117 0.67 -1.33 -9.77
N LEU A 118 0.90 -2.09 -8.70
CA LEU A 118 2.07 -1.88 -7.83
C LEU A 118 3.40 -2.04 -8.57
N SER A 119 3.46 -2.92 -9.57
CA SER A 119 4.64 -3.03 -10.44
C SER A 119 4.86 -1.76 -11.25
N ALA A 120 3.78 -1.16 -11.78
CA ALA A 120 3.86 0.11 -12.50
C ALA A 120 4.30 1.26 -11.59
N ASP A 121 3.85 1.29 -10.33
CA ASP A 121 4.28 2.29 -9.35
C ASP A 121 5.77 2.12 -9.00
N ALA A 122 6.22 0.88 -8.80
CA ALA A 122 7.64 0.59 -8.60
C ALA A 122 8.50 1.06 -9.77
N TYR A 123 8.02 0.88 -11.00
CA TYR A 123 8.69 1.41 -12.20
C TYR A 123 8.71 2.94 -12.17
N GLY A 124 7.58 3.58 -11.86
CA GLY A 124 7.50 5.04 -11.73
C GLY A 124 8.55 5.61 -10.77
N TRP A 125 8.74 4.97 -9.62
CA TRP A 125 9.74 5.37 -8.63
C TRP A 125 11.19 5.16 -9.10
N LEU A 126 11.50 4.00 -9.69
CA LEU A 126 12.87 3.62 -10.07
C LEU A 126 13.33 4.26 -11.38
N GLU A 127 12.40 4.59 -12.28
CA GLU A 127 12.69 5.08 -13.62
C GLU A 127 12.45 6.58 -13.80
N ALA A 128 11.88 7.24 -12.78
CA ALA A 128 11.72 8.69 -12.80
C ALA A 128 13.07 9.39 -13.00
N PRO A 129 13.16 10.37 -13.93
CA PRO A 129 14.38 11.13 -14.15
C PRO A 129 14.90 11.74 -12.84
N GLN A 130 16.18 11.56 -12.56
CA GLN A 130 16.86 12.08 -11.35
C GLN A 130 16.33 11.49 -10.02
N SER A 131 15.56 10.40 -10.06
CA SER A 131 15.11 9.74 -8.84
C SER A 131 16.31 9.26 -8.00
N PRO A 132 16.37 9.60 -6.71
CA PRO A 132 17.38 9.06 -5.80
C PRO A 132 17.02 7.64 -5.32
N VAL A 133 15.86 7.11 -5.72
CA VAL A 133 15.34 5.82 -5.27
C VAL A 133 16.14 4.69 -5.94
N LYS A 134 16.78 3.86 -5.10
CA LYS A 134 17.55 2.67 -5.45
C LYS A 134 16.78 1.38 -5.22
N ALA A 135 15.74 1.41 -4.39
CA ALA A 135 14.84 0.28 -4.18
C ALA A 135 13.40 0.73 -3.93
N VAL A 136 12.45 -0.13 -4.31
CA VAL A 136 11.04 0.03 -3.98
C VAL A 136 10.56 -1.24 -3.31
N ILE A 137 9.90 -1.11 -2.18
CA ILE A 137 9.18 -2.20 -1.53
C ILE A 137 7.70 -1.98 -1.84
N THR A 138 7.09 -2.87 -2.62
CA THR A 138 5.65 -2.84 -2.88
C THR A 138 4.95 -3.84 -1.99
N ILE A 139 3.85 -3.44 -1.36
CA ILE A 139 3.09 -4.30 -0.45
C ILE A 139 1.64 -4.33 -0.90
N SER A 140 1.15 -5.50 -1.28
CA SER A 140 -0.26 -5.72 -1.56
C SER A 140 -0.92 -6.36 -0.35
N PHE A 141 -1.93 -5.71 0.20
CA PHE A 141 -2.72 -6.25 1.29
C PHE A 141 -4.19 -6.35 0.88
N LYS A 142 -4.74 -7.56 0.86
CA LYS A 142 -6.13 -7.82 0.47
C LYS A 142 -7.08 -7.58 1.63
N TYR A 143 -7.16 -6.32 2.01
CA TYR A 143 -7.85 -5.86 3.22
C TYR A 143 -9.26 -6.44 3.42
N LEU A 144 -10.14 -6.30 2.41
CA LEU A 144 -11.57 -6.63 2.57
C LEU A 144 -11.79 -8.08 2.99
N CYS A 145 -10.95 -8.98 2.49
CA CYS A 145 -11.04 -10.42 2.71
C CYS A 145 -9.83 -10.98 3.47
N ALA A 146 -9.02 -10.18 4.15
CA ALA A 146 -7.73 -10.64 4.69
C ALA A 146 -7.80 -11.85 5.64
N GLU A 147 -8.94 -12.09 6.30
CA GLU A 147 -9.14 -13.26 7.17
C GLU A 147 -9.55 -14.53 6.41
N THR A 148 -10.14 -14.37 5.22
CA THR A 148 -10.72 -15.46 4.41
C THR A 148 -10.02 -15.66 3.08
N ASP A 149 -9.19 -14.72 2.65
CA ASP A 149 -8.42 -14.79 1.42
C ASP A 149 -7.25 -15.76 1.59
N GLU A 150 -6.98 -16.53 0.54
CA GLU A 150 -5.87 -17.49 0.51
C GLU A 150 -4.50 -16.80 0.53
N ASN A 151 -4.39 -15.56 0.05
CA ASN A 151 -3.17 -14.76 0.02
C ASN A 151 -3.46 -13.32 0.50
N PRO A 152 -3.55 -13.12 1.83
CA PRO A 152 -3.88 -11.81 2.40
C PRO A 152 -2.79 -10.75 2.21
N LEU A 153 -1.52 -11.14 2.11
CA LEU A 153 -0.40 -10.20 2.10
C LEU A 153 0.69 -10.68 1.14
N SER A 154 1.10 -9.80 0.23
CA SER A 154 2.31 -10.01 -0.56
C SER A 154 3.23 -8.80 -0.51
N ILE A 155 4.53 -9.08 -0.50
CA ILE A 155 5.58 -8.07 -0.47
C ILE A 155 6.55 -8.37 -1.60
N SER A 156 6.93 -7.34 -2.36
CA SER A 156 7.95 -7.46 -3.39
C SER A 156 9.02 -6.39 -3.21
N VAL A 157 10.26 -6.75 -3.52
CA VAL A 157 11.39 -5.82 -3.55
C VAL A 157 11.81 -5.63 -4.99
N TRP A 158 11.94 -4.39 -5.40
CA TRP A 158 12.32 -3.97 -6.73
C TRP A 158 13.61 -3.16 -6.68
N LYS A 159 14.48 -3.33 -7.68
CA LYS A 159 15.69 -2.53 -7.87
C LYS A 159 15.92 -2.22 -9.35
N PRO A 160 16.77 -1.23 -9.69
CA PRO A 160 17.22 -1.04 -11.06
C PRO A 160 17.96 -2.29 -11.55
N GLY A 161 17.51 -2.85 -12.66
CA GLY A 161 18.14 -3.96 -13.36
C GLY A 161 19.01 -3.47 -14.52
N ARG A 162 19.87 -4.38 -15.02
CA ARG A 162 20.66 -4.15 -16.22
C ARG A 162 19.93 -4.74 -17.43
N ARG A 163 19.87 -3.99 -18.53
CA ARG A 163 19.42 -4.53 -19.81
C ARG A 163 20.47 -5.54 -20.30
N LEU A 164 20.10 -6.81 -20.40
CA LEU A 164 21.00 -7.87 -20.88
C LEU A 164 21.11 -7.92 -22.42
N SER A 165 20.30 -7.18 -23.17
CA SER A 165 20.43 -7.08 -24.63
C SER A 165 20.22 -5.66 -25.13
N SER A 166 21.14 -5.18 -25.99
CA SER A 166 21.03 -3.88 -26.68
C SER A 166 20.40 -4.03 -28.08
N HIS A 167 19.70 -5.12 -28.36
CA HIS A 167 19.02 -5.29 -29.63
C HIS A 167 17.65 -4.62 -29.57
N ASP A 168 17.70 -3.35 -29.94
CA ASP A 168 16.57 -2.45 -30.14
C ASP A 168 15.56 -3.04 -31.12
N THR A 169 14.45 -3.52 -30.57
CA THR A 169 13.15 -3.49 -31.26
C THR A 169 12.10 -2.90 -30.32
N GLY A 170 12.13 -1.58 -30.16
CA GLY A 170 10.94 -0.72 -30.23
C GLY A 170 9.88 -0.74 -29.11
N THR A 171 10.01 -1.50 -28.03
CA THR A 171 9.08 -1.42 -26.89
C THR A 171 9.82 -1.07 -25.61
N ASN A 172 9.31 -0.07 -24.89
CA ASN A 172 9.88 0.45 -23.64
C ASN A 172 9.91 -0.64 -22.57
N LEU A 173 10.99 -1.41 -22.52
CA LEU A 173 11.22 -2.41 -21.48
C LEU A 173 11.74 -1.69 -20.23
N SER A 174 10.91 -1.75 -19.18
CA SER A 174 11.27 -1.35 -17.82
C SER A 174 12.57 -2.03 -17.42
N THR A 175 13.51 -1.23 -16.91
CA THR A 175 14.79 -1.65 -16.36
C THR A 175 14.66 -2.16 -14.94
N ALA A 176 13.60 -1.80 -14.23
CA ALA A 176 13.38 -2.27 -12.87
C ALA A 176 13.04 -3.77 -12.84
N ILE A 177 13.69 -4.49 -11.93
CA ILE A 177 13.51 -5.92 -11.74
C ILE A 177 13.04 -6.22 -10.33
N ARG A 178 12.12 -7.18 -10.20
CA ARG A 178 11.71 -7.73 -8.91
C ARG A 178 12.76 -8.73 -8.45
N THR A 179 13.41 -8.48 -7.32
CA THR A 179 14.49 -9.32 -6.78
C THR A 179 14.05 -10.22 -5.64
N ALA A 180 12.95 -9.88 -4.99
CA ALA A 180 12.33 -10.75 -4.01
C ALA A 180 10.81 -10.58 -4.08
N HIS A 181 10.11 -11.65 -3.77
CA HIS A 181 8.67 -11.68 -3.64
C HIS A 181 8.31 -12.70 -2.58
N ILE A 182 7.52 -12.30 -1.59
CA ILE A 182 7.00 -13.19 -0.56
C ILE A 182 5.49 -13.00 -0.49
N ASP A 183 4.79 -14.12 -0.45
CA ASP A 183 3.36 -14.23 -0.19
C ASP A 183 3.16 -14.86 1.20
N VAL A 184 2.22 -14.31 1.96
CA VAL A 184 1.68 -14.94 3.16
C VAL A 184 0.36 -15.58 2.78
N TRP A 185 0.26 -16.89 2.93
CA TRP A 185 -0.91 -17.68 2.58
C TRP A 185 -1.70 -18.08 3.82
N ASN A 186 -3.03 -18.14 3.70
CA ASN A 186 -3.90 -18.74 4.71
C ASN A 186 -4.38 -20.11 4.19
N VAL A 187 -3.76 -21.17 4.69
CA VAL A 187 -4.06 -22.56 4.34
C VAL A 187 -4.82 -23.20 5.50
N ALA A 188 -6.13 -23.36 5.32
CA ALA A 188 -7.02 -23.98 6.31
C ALA A 188 -6.94 -23.34 7.71
N GLY A 189 -6.79 -22.01 7.79
CA GLY A 189 -6.69 -21.26 9.03
C GLY A 189 -5.27 -21.17 9.61
N SER A 190 -4.29 -21.84 9.00
CA SER A 190 -2.87 -21.68 9.32
C SER A 190 -2.21 -20.73 8.34
N LEU A 191 -1.41 -19.80 8.86
CA LEU A 191 -0.60 -18.93 8.02
C LEU A 191 0.69 -19.64 7.60
N SER A 192 1.05 -19.52 6.32
CA SER A 192 2.35 -19.95 5.79
C SER A 192 2.98 -18.84 4.99
N VAL A 193 4.31 -18.85 4.89
CA VAL A 193 5.07 -17.84 4.15
C VAL A 193 5.90 -18.54 3.10
N SER A 194 5.84 -18.06 1.86
CA SER A 194 6.64 -18.60 0.77
C SER A 194 6.82 -17.59 -0.34
N GLY A 195 7.85 -17.77 -1.14
CA GLY A 195 8.09 -16.96 -2.31
C GLY A 195 9.48 -17.22 -2.85
N PHE A 196 10.11 -16.18 -3.39
CA PHE A 196 11.43 -16.28 -3.96
C PHE A 196 12.29 -15.05 -3.67
N SER A 197 13.60 -15.26 -3.70
CA SER A 197 14.61 -14.21 -3.82
C SER A 197 15.55 -14.55 -4.97
N HIS A 198 16.21 -13.57 -5.57
CA HIS A 198 17.26 -13.82 -6.55
C HIS A 198 18.58 -14.04 -5.83
N ASP A 199 19.21 -15.17 -6.09
CA ASP A 199 20.57 -15.44 -5.64
C ASP A 199 21.55 -14.42 -6.25
N VAL A 200 22.45 -13.88 -5.44
CA VAL A 200 23.31 -12.76 -5.82
C VAL A 200 24.27 -13.16 -6.94
N ASP A 201 24.77 -14.39 -6.88
CA ASP A 201 25.80 -14.90 -7.78
C ASP A 201 25.21 -15.39 -9.10
N THR A 202 24.15 -16.19 -9.03
CA THR A 202 23.54 -16.85 -10.21
C THR A 202 22.43 -16.02 -10.85
N GLN A 203 21.88 -15.02 -10.14
CA GLN A 203 20.66 -14.29 -10.52
C GLN A 203 19.43 -15.20 -10.73
N LEU A 204 19.50 -16.45 -10.29
CA LEU A 204 18.38 -17.38 -10.37
C LEU A 204 17.45 -17.21 -9.17
N PRO A 205 16.12 -17.34 -9.37
CA PRO A 205 15.19 -17.35 -8.25
C PRO A 205 15.41 -18.60 -7.40
N VAL A 206 15.60 -18.40 -6.10
CA VAL A 206 15.65 -19.43 -5.07
C VAL A 206 14.43 -19.30 -4.17
N SER A 207 13.93 -20.44 -3.65
CA SER A 207 12.82 -20.43 -2.70
C SER A 207 13.22 -19.64 -1.45
N ALA A 208 12.34 -18.77 -0.98
CA ALA A 208 12.57 -17.95 0.19
C ALA A 208 11.29 -17.85 1.06
N ASP A 209 11.50 -17.73 2.36
CA ASP A 209 10.48 -17.46 3.39
C ASP A 209 10.76 -16.14 4.14
N GLU A 210 11.82 -15.43 3.74
CA GLU A 210 12.23 -14.14 4.28
C GLU A 210 12.58 -13.14 3.16
N ILE A 211 12.57 -11.85 3.50
CA ILE A 211 13.01 -10.78 2.61
C ILE A 211 14.32 -10.20 3.12
N GLN A 212 15.36 -10.31 2.30
CA GLN A 212 16.62 -9.62 2.52
C GLN A 212 16.60 -8.30 1.75
N LEU A 213 16.82 -7.20 2.47
CA LEU A 213 16.94 -5.85 1.93
C LEU A 213 18.40 -5.42 2.05
N PRO A 214 19.16 -5.43 0.93
CA PRO A 214 20.54 -5.02 0.95
C PRO A 214 20.71 -3.63 1.53
N LEU A 215 21.61 -3.48 2.52
CA LEU A 215 21.82 -2.21 3.22
C LEU A 215 22.19 -1.09 2.25
N GLU A 216 22.94 -1.43 1.20
CA GLU A 216 23.34 -0.52 0.13
C GLU A 216 22.13 0.11 -0.59
N LEU A 217 21.04 -0.62 -0.75
CA LEU A 217 19.84 -0.11 -1.40
C LEU A 217 19.06 0.85 -0.49
N LEU A 218 19.14 0.67 0.83
CA LEU A 218 18.41 1.48 1.81
C LEU A 218 19.15 2.76 2.20
N ILE A 219 20.48 2.69 2.30
CA ILE A 219 21.34 3.80 2.79
C ILE A 219 22.14 4.43 1.65
N GLY A 220 22.29 3.73 0.53
CA GLY A 220 23.02 4.20 -0.63
C GLY A 220 24.53 3.96 -0.58
N ARG A 221 25.05 3.21 0.41
CA ARG A 221 26.46 2.83 0.57
C ARG A 221 26.62 1.40 1.09
N LEU A 222 27.76 0.78 0.82
CA LEU A 222 28.13 -0.52 1.39
C LEU A 222 28.26 -0.45 2.94
N PRO A 223 28.10 -1.60 3.63
CA PRO A 223 28.43 -1.71 5.04
C PRO A 223 29.87 -1.25 5.32
N SER A 224 30.03 -0.39 6.32
CA SER A 224 31.31 0.21 6.73
C SER A 224 31.81 -0.30 8.08
N HIS A 225 30.94 -0.94 8.86
CA HIS A 225 31.27 -1.50 10.16
C HIS A 225 30.82 -2.97 10.24
N PRO A 226 31.49 -3.83 11.04
CA PRO A 226 31.10 -5.24 11.19
C PRO A 226 29.69 -5.47 11.75
N ARG A 227 29.08 -4.45 12.36
CA ARG A 227 27.69 -4.50 12.87
C ARG A 227 26.66 -4.11 11.81
N GLU A 228 27.08 -3.50 10.72
CA GLU A 228 26.20 -3.14 9.62
C GLU A 228 25.99 -4.38 8.74
N HIS A 229 24.73 -4.77 8.59
CA HIS A 229 24.32 -5.92 7.80
C HIS A 229 23.01 -5.60 7.06
N ASP A 230 22.63 -6.46 6.13
CA ASP A 230 21.37 -6.33 5.42
C ASP A 230 20.18 -6.46 6.38
N ILE A 231 19.08 -5.77 6.05
CA ILE A 231 17.86 -5.88 6.84
C ILE A 231 17.14 -7.16 6.44
N VAL A 232 16.76 -7.97 7.42
CA VAL A 232 16.05 -9.23 7.17
C VAL A 232 14.65 -9.13 7.75
N ILE A 233 13.63 -9.23 6.89
CA ILE A 233 12.23 -9.36 7.31
C ILE A 233 11.91 -10.85 7.31
N THR A 234 11.98 -11.47 8.49
CA THR A 234 11.77 -12.90 8.67
C THR A 234 10.29 -13.26 8.57
N GLN A 235 10.00 -14.56 8.41
CA GLN A 235 8.65 -15.12 8.51
C GLN A 235 7.91 -14.62 9.76
N ASP A 236 8.52 -14.69 10.94
CA ASP A 236 7.89 -14.26 12.19
C ASP A 236 7.49 -12.77 12.17
N MET A 237 8.29 -11.91 11.54
CA MET A 237 7.98 -10.49 11.41
C MET A 237 6.80 -10.24 10.46
N LEU A 238 6.72 -11.00 9.37
CA LEU A 238 5.60 -10.93 8.42
C LEU A 238 4.29 -11.38 9.07
N LEU A 239 4.34 -12.51 9.79
CA LEU A 239 3.19 -13.00 10.56
C LEU A 239 2.80 -12.00 11.66
N TRP A 240 3.78 -11.38 12.33
CA TRP A 240 3.52 -10.33 13.30
C TRP A 240 2.79 -9.13 12.68
N ILE A 241 3.22 -8.64 11.52
CA ILE A 241 2.51 -7.56 10.80
C ILE A 241 1.05 -7.94 10.56
N LEU A 242 0.81 -9.13 10.01
CA LEU A 242 -0.54 -9.58 9.67
C LEU A 242 -1.42 -9.70 10.93
N HIS A 243 -0.89 -10.23 12.02
CA HIS A 243 -1.57 -10.28 13.31
C HIS A 243 -1.89 -8.89 13.85
N GLN A 244 -0.95 -7.93 13.78
CA GLN A 244 -1.23 -6.55 14.21
C GLN A 244 -2.36 -5.94 13.39
N LEU A 245 -2.36 -6.10 12.07
CA LEU A 245 -3.44 -5.60 11.21
C LEU A 245 -4.80 -6.23 11.55
N TRP A 246 -4.84 -7.53 11.84
CA TRP A 246 -6.06 -8.19 12.28
C TRP A 246 -6.54 -7.71 13.65
N GLU A 247 -5.65 -7.53 14.62
CA GLU A 247 -6.02 -6.99 15.94
C GLU A 247 -6.56 -5.57 15.85
N TYR A 248 -5.87 -4.73 15.07
CA TYR A 248 -6.30 -3.39 14.76
C TYR A 248 -7.70 -3.36 14.14
N ARG A 249 -8.04 -4.33 13.29
CA ARG A 249 -9.39 -4.49 12.75
C ARG A 249 -10.40 -4.93 13.80
N ARG A 250 -10.09 -5.96 14.60
CA ARG A 250 -10.98 -6.48 15.65
C ARG A 250 -11.39 -5.40 16.65
N GLN A 251 -10.42 -4.62 17.12
CA GLN A 251 -10.67 -3.51 18.06
C GLN A 251 -11.64 -2.48 17.50
N ARG A 252 -11.67 -2.29 16.17
CA ARG A 252 -12.60 -1.35 15.54
C ARG A 252 -14.01 -1.91 15.42
N VAL A 253 -14.17 -3.21 15.20
CA VAL A 253 -15.51 -3.83 15.19
C VAL A 253 -16.17 -3.71 16.57
N ILE A 254 -15.38 -3.74 17.65
CA ILE A 254 -15.89 -3.64 19.03
C ILE A 254 -16.30 -2.20 19.39
N LEU A 255 -15.68 -1.19 18.77
CA LEU A 255 -15.98 0.22 18.97
C LEU A 255 -17.09 0.75 18.04
N GLN A 256 -17.76 -0.13 17.31
CA GLN A 256 -18.80 0.14 16.30
C GLN A 256 -20.08 -0.64 16.59
#